data_AF-A0A0F9RDM6-F1
#
_entry.id   AF-A0A0F9RDM6-F1
#
_cell.length_a   1.000
_cell.length_b   1.000
_cell.length_c   1.000
_cell.angle_alpha   90.00
_cell.angle_beta   90.00
_cell.angle_gamma   90.00
#
_symmetry.space_group_name_H-M   'P 1'
#
loop_
_entity.id
_entity.type
_entity.pdbx_description
1 polymer ?
#
loop_
_entity_poly.entity_id
_entity_poly.type
_entity_poly.pdbx_seq_one_letter_code
_entity_poly.pdbx_strand_id
1 'polypeptide(L)'
;MTGHTEAIEVIFDPFKASYDDLLNIFWSIHDPTALNRQGPYVGIQYRSAIFYLNSEQREKVLSSKAKLDASKRFNKPIVTQVISASDFWEAEEYHQKYEEKRNKNLQINFNFGNYKKKEMN
;
A
#
# COMPACT_ATOMS: atom_id res chain seq x y z
N MET A 1 4.65 -4.34 20.96
CA MET A 1 4.43 -3.89 19.58
C MET A 1 5.11 -2.53 19.41
N THR A 2 5.95 -2.40 18.40
CA THR A 2 6.80 -1.21 18.12
C THR A 2 6.05 -0.03 17.49
N GLY A 3 4.73 -0.17 17.21
CA GLY A 3 3.89 0.87 16.60
C GLY A 3 3.92 0.91 15.06
N HIS A 4 4.74 0.08 14.42
CA HIS A 4 4.82 -0.02 12.97
C HIS A 4 3.56 -0.68 12.35
N THR A 5 3.30 -0.38 11.07
CA THR A 5 2.32 -1.09 10.21
C THR A 5 3.06 -2.06 9.30
N GLU A 6 2.45 -3.18 8.96
CA GLU A 6 2.86 -3.91 7.76
C GLU A 6 2.54 -3.05 6.52
N ALA A 7 3.54 -2.79 5.68
CA ALA A 7 3.41 -1.89 4.54
C ALA A 7 4.20 -2.40 3.34
N ILE A 8 3.84 -1.91 2.15
CA ILE A 8 4.54 -2.19 0.90
C ILE A 8 5.04 -0.86 0.35
N GLU A 9 6.34 -0.80 0.03
CA GLU A 9 6.89 0.27 -0.80
C GLU A 9 6.66 -0.06 -2.27
N VAL A 10 6.07 0.87 -3.02
CA VAL A 10 5.76 0.69 -4.44
C VAL A 10 6.59 1.67 -5.27
N ILE A 11 7.57 1.13 -5.99
CA ILE A 11 8.32 1.86 -7.02
C ILE A 11 7.65 1.60 -8.36
N PHE A 12 7.27 2.66 -9.08
CA PHE A 12 6.54 2.55 -10.33
C PHE A 12 7.05 3.55 -11.39
N ASP A 13 6.82 3.21 -12.65
CA ASP A 13 7.11 4.08 -13.79
C ASP A 13 5.89 4.96 -14.09
N PRO A 14 5.97 6.29 -13.91
CA PRO A 14 4.84 7.20 -14.12
C PRO A 14 4.34 7.24 -15.57
N PHE A 15 5.12 6.76 -16.54
CA PHE A 15 4.68 6.63 -17.93
C PHE A 15 3.81 5.39 -18.19
N LYS A 16 3.81 4.43 -17.26
CA LYS A 16 3.02 3.18 -17.36
C LYS A 16 1.82 3.13 -16.43
N ALA A 17 1.93 3.77 -15.26
CA ALA A 17 0.86 3.86 -14.29
C ALA A 17 0.93 5.21 -13.57
N SER A 18 -0.22 5.81 -13.31
CA SER A 18 -0.30 7.03 -12.51
C SER A 18 -0.40 6.70 -11.01
N TYR A 19 -0.12 7.69 -10.16
CA TYR A 19 -0.36 7.55 -8.73
C TYR A 19 -1.85 7.33 -8.42
N ASP A 20 -2.75 7.90 -9.21
CA ASP A 20 -4.20 7.68 -9.07
C ASP A 20 -4.60 6.24 -9.39
N ASP A 21 -3.92 5.58 -10.34
CA ASP A 21 -4.13 4.15 -10.62
C ASP A 21 -3.75 3.28 -9.41
N LEU A 22 -2.62 3.60 -8.75
CA LEU A 22 -2.20 2.92 -7.53
C LEU A 22 -3.22 3.12 -6.40
N LEU A 23 -3.76 4.33 -6.25
CA LEU A 23 -4.81 4.61 -5.26
C LEU A 23 -6.09 3.82 -5.56
N ASN A 24 -6.51 3.75 -6.83
CA ASN A 24 -7.67 2.97 -7.24
C ASN A 24 -7.50 1.49 -6.90
N ILE A 25 -6.32 0.92 -7.16
CA ILE A 25 -5.99 -0.45 -6.78
C ILE A 25 -6.07 -0.58 -5.25
N PHE A 26 -5.39 0.30 -4.51
CA PHE A 26 -5.39 0.30 -3.04
C PHE A 26 -6.81 0.24 -2.46
N TRP A 27 -7.72 1.12 -2.91
CA TRP A 27 -9.11 1.14 -2.44
C TRP A 27 -9.92 -0.10 -2.83
N SER A 28 -9.48 -0.87 -3.82
CA SER A 28 -10.21 -2.03 -4.34
C SER A 28 -9.86 -3.35 -3.67
N ILE A 29 -8.65 -3.45 -3.07
CA ILE A 29 -8.09 -4.73 -2.62
C ILE A 29 -8.19 -4.98 -1.11
N HIS A 30 -8.76 -4.04 -0.34
CA HIS A 30 -8.86 -4.15 1.12
C HIS A 30 -10.11 -3.39 1.64
N ASP A 31 -10.55 -3.64 2.88
CA ASP A 31 -11.59 -2.85 3.54
C ASP A 31 -10.97 -1.61 4.23
N PRO A 32 -11.20 -0.38 3.71
CA PRO A 32 -10.64 0.86 4.27
C PRO A 32 -11.51 1.46 5.40
N THR A 33 -12.59 0.78 5.81
CA THR A 33 -13.49 1.21 6.90
C THR A 33 -13.23 0.48 8.22
N ALA A 34 -12.39 -0.55 8.18
CA ALA A 34 -12.04 -1.36 9.34
C ALA A 34 -10.85 -0.74 10.11
N LEU A 35 -11.13 -0.21 11.31
CA LEU A 35 -10.09 0.34 12.18
C LEU A 35 -9.22 -0.78 12.76
N ASN A 36 -7.90 -0.71 12.53
CA ASN A 36 -6.89 -1.65 13.06
C ASN A 36 -7.24 -3.13 12.80
N ARG A 37 -7.76 -3.43 11.61
CA ARG A 37 -8.19 -4.77 11.21
C ARG A 37 -8.22 -4.90 9.69
N GLN A 38 -7.87 -6.08 9.20
CA GLN A 38 -8.18 -6.51 7.84
C GLN A 38 -8.74 -7.93 7.86
N GLY A 39 -10.02 -8.10 7.53
CA GLY A 39 -10.72 -9.38 7.64
C GLY A 39 -10.53 -10.03 9.02
N PRO A 40 -9.97 -11.26 9.12
CA PRO A 40 -9.72 -11.94 10.40
C PRO A 40 -8.49 -11.39 11.17
N TYR A 41 -7.64 -10.59 10.52
CA TYR A 41 -6.41 -10.08 11.11
C TYR A 41 -6.66 -8.81 11.92
N VAL A 42 -6.36 -8.82 13.21
CA VAL A 42 -6.67 -7.74 14.17
C VAL A 42 -5.40 -7.19 14.79
N GLY A 43 -5.26 -5.87 14.80
CA GLY A 43 -4.12 -5.18 15.40
C GLY A 43 -3.71 -3.92 14.63
N ILE A 44 -2.96 -3.03 15.29
CA ILE A 44 -2.50 -1.77 14.69
C ILE A 44 -1.59 -2.00 13.46
N GLN A 45 -0.95 -3.17 13.39
CA GLN A 45 -0.12 -3.58 12.26
C GLN A 45 -0.93 -3.82 10.98
N TYR A 46 -2.25 -4.03 11.10
CA TYR A 46 -3.18 -4.23 9.98
C TYR A 46 -4.05 -3.00 9.70
N ARG A 47 -3.68 -1.83 10.21
CA ARG A 47 -4.42 -0.59 9.94
C ARG A 47 -4.27 -0.19 8.48
N SER A 48 -5.34 0.34 7.89
CA SER A 48 -5.25 1.01 6.59
C SER A 48 -4.53 2.35 6.73
N ALA A 49 -3.44 2.54 5.98
CA ALA A 49 -2.67 3.76 5.96
C ALA A 49 -2.01 3.99 4.58
N ILE A 50 -1.89 5.25 4.18
CA ILE A 50 -1.08 5.69 3.05
C ILE A 50 -0.01 6.65 3.57
N PHE A 51 1.24 6.33 3.25
CA PHE A 51 2.43 7.10 3.60
C PHE A 51 2.85 7.94 2.38
N TYR A 52 2.59 9.25 2.41
CA TYR A 52 2.95 10.12 1.28
C TYR A 52 4.39 10.63 1.41
N LEU A 53 5.07 10.80 0.28
CA LEU A 53 6.45 11.31 0.20
C LEU A 53 6.52 12.83 0.02
N ASN A 54 5.46 13.45 -0.51
CA ASN A 54 5.42 14.89 -0.79
C ASN A 54 3.98 15.43 -0.77
N SER A 55 3.84 16.75 -0.91
CA SER A 55 2.53 17.44 -0.91
C SER A 55 1.63 17.02 -2.06
N GLU A 56 2.18 16.79 -3.25
CA GLU A 56 1.39 16.35 -4.42
C GLU A 56 0.73 14.99 -4.16
N GLN A 57 1.48 14.02 -3.63
CA GLN A 57 0.93 12.74 -3.23
C GLN A 57 -0.14 12.91 -2.14
N ARG A 58 0.12 13.71 -1.11
CA ARG A 58 -0.86 13.99 -0.05
C ARG A 58 -2.19 14.51 -0.63
N GLU A 59 -2.12 15.47 -1.55
CA GLU A 59 -3.32 16.04 -2.18
C GLU A 59 -4.07 15.01 -3.03
N LYS A 60 -3.36 14.18 -3.79
CA LYS A 60 -3.97 13.07 -4.56
C LYS A 60 -4.66 12.07 -3.64
N VAL A 61 -4.02 11.68 -2.53
CA VAL A 61 -4.63 10.78 -1.54
C VAL A 61 -5.91 11.38 -0.96
N LEU A 62 -5.87 12.63 -0.52
CA LEU A 62 -7.04 13.30 0.07
C LEU A 62 -8.19 13.44 -0.93
N SER A 63 -7.88 13.82 -2.18
CA SER A 63 -8.84 13.91 -3.27
C SER A 63 -9.46 12.54 -3.60
N SER A 64 -8.63 11.50 -3.70
CA SER A 64 -9.07 10.13 -3.96
C SER A 64 -9.95 9.58 -2.84
N LYS A 65 -9.56 9.81 -1.57
CA LYS A 65 -10.37 9.45 -0.39
C LYS A 65 -11.73 10.16 -0.40
N ALA A 66 -11.75 11.46 -0.68
CA ALA A 66 -12.99 12.24 -0.76
C ALA A 66 -13.93 11.74 -1.87
N LYS A 67 -13.38 11.40 -3.04
CA LYS A 67 -14.15 10.76 -4.14
C LYS A 67 -14.74 9.42 -3.69
N LEU A 68 -13.98 8.62 -2.96
CA LEU A 68 -14.45 7.34 -2.43
C LEU A 68 -15.59 7.53 -1.42
N ASP A 69 -15.42 8.44 -0.45
CA ASP A 69 -16.45 8.79 0.54
C ASP A 69 -17.74 9.30 -0.14
N ALA A 70 -17.61 10.10 -1.21
CA ALA A 70 -18.74 10.61 -1.99
C ALA A 70 -19.46 9.53 -2.81
N SER A 71 -18.73 8.50 -3.28
CA SER A 71 -19.28 7.43 -4.11
C SER A 71 -20.29 6.53 -3.39
N LYS A 72 -20.33 6.58 -2.05
CA LYS A 72 -21.14 5.68 -1.20
C LYS A 72 -20.88 4.19 -1.43
N ARG A 73 -19.72 3.84 -1.99
CA ARG A 73 -19.26 2.44 -2.11
C ARG A 73 -19.21 1.73 -0.76
N PHE A 74 -18.96 2.48 0.31
CA PHE A 74 -18.93 1.98 1.67
C PHE A 74 -19.98 2.67 2.53
N ASN A 75 -20.67 1.88 3.38
CA ASN A 75 -21.69 2.37 4.31
C ASN A 75 -21.10 2.94 5.61
N LYS A 76 -19.79 2.83 5.79
CA LYS A 76 -19.04 3.31 6.95
C LYS A 76 -18.00 4.33 6.50
N PRO A 77 -17.60 5.27 7.37
CA PRO A 77 -16.54 6.22 7.07
C PRO A 77 -15.23 5.52 6.69
N ILE A 78 -14.51 6.09 5.73
CA ILE A 78 -13.16 5.64 5.40
C ILE A 78 -12.21 6.09 6.52
N VAL A 79 -11.58 5.13 7.20
CA VAL A 79 -10.68 5.35 8.37
C VAL A 79 -9.20 5.29 8.01
N THR A 80 -8.85 5.12 6.73
CA THR A 80 -7.48 5.13 6.24
C THR A 80 -6.72 6.38 6.69
N GLN A 81 -5.56 6.18 7.30
CA GLN A 81 -4.67 7.27 7.72
C GLN A 81 -3.91 7.84 6.51
N VAL A 82 -3.75 9.15 6.46
CA VAL A 82 -2.96 9.85 5.44
C VAL A 82 -1.84 10.58 6.15
N ILE A 83 -0.64 10.01 6.12
CA ILE A 83 0.48 10.41 6.98
C ILE A 83 1.76 10.56 6.17
N SER A 84 2.66 11.44 6.61
CA SER A 84 3.98 11.57 5.98
C SER A 84 4.75 10.27 6.15
N ALA A 85 5.41 9.83 5.09
CA ALA A 85 6.35 8.73 5.19
C ALA A 85 7.50 9.08 6.15
N SER A 86 7.94 8.06 6.88
CA SER A 86 9.13 8.05 7.72
C SER A 86 10.02 6.87 7.31
N ASP A 87 10.97 6.47 8.14
CA ASP A 87 11.79 5.27 7.92
C ASP A 87 10.93 4.05 7.57
N PHE A 88 11.32 3.37 6.50
CA PHE A 88 10.75 2.10 6.07
C PHE A 88 11.73 0.98 6.41
N TRP A 89 11.29 0.07 7.28
CA TRP A 89 12.09 -1.05 7.74
C TRP A 89 11.75 -2.28 6.91
N GLU A 90 12.71 -2.77 6.14
CA GLU A 90 12.52 -3.96 5.32
C GLU A 90 12.18 -5.17 6.21
N ALA A 91 11.09 -5.87 5.86
CA ALA A 91 10.71 -7.10 6.52
C ALA A 91 11.68 -8.23 6.18
N GLU A 92 11.75 -9.24 7.05
CA GLU A 92 12.59 -10.43 6.83
C GLU A 92 12.32 -11.10 5.47
N GLU A 93 13.36 -11.67 4.85
CA GLU A 93 13.33 -12.20 3.47
C GLU A 93 12.21 -13.24 3.23
N TYR A 94 11.81 -13.99 4.25
CA TYR A 94 10.72 -14.96 4.10
C TYR A 94 9.37 -14.31 3.78
N HIS A 95 9.15 -13.06 4.16
CA HIS A 95 7.95 -12.28 3.84
C HIS A 95 7.98 -11.71 2.42
N GLN A 96 9.17 -11.50 1.86
CA GLN A 96 9.32 -10.93 0.53
C GLN A 96 8.82 -11.92 -0.52
N LYS A 97 7.95 -11.47 -1.42
CA LYS A 97 7.33 -12.30 -2.48
C LYS A 97 6.68 -13.59 -1.95
N TYR A 98 6.09 -13.52 -0.74
CA TYR A 98 5.56 -14.69 -0.05
C TYR A 98 4.57 -15.50 -0.91
N GLU A 99 3.62 -14.84 -1.60
CA GLU A 99 2.63 -15.53 -2.43
C GLU A 99 3.23 -16.18 -3.68
N GLU A 100 4.24 -15.57 -4.32
CA GLU A 100 4.98 -16.18 -5.44
C GLU A 100 5.77 -17.42 -4.97
N LYS A 101 6.41 -17.33 -3.79
CA LYS A 101 7.17 -18.44 -3.20
C LYS A 101 6.26 -19.61 -2.81
N ARG A 102 5.05 -19.32 -2.32
CA ARG A 102 4.08 -20.32 -1.85
C ARG A 102 3.31 -20.98 -2.98
N ASN A 103 2.96 -20.22 -4.02
CA ASN A 103 2.22 -20.73 -5.18
C ASN A 103 3.13 -20.85 -6.39
N LYS A 104 3.66 -22.07 -6.65
CA LYS A 104 4.44 -22.40 -7.86
C LYS A 104 3.74 -22.12 -9.20
N ASN A 105 2.44 -21.80 -9.18
CA ASN A 105 1.60 -21.51 -10.36
C ASN A 105 1.02 -20.08 -10.38
N LEU A 106 1.30 -19.22 -9.40
CA LEU A 106 0.93 -17.80 -9.47
C LEU A 106 2.12 -17.03 -10.04
N GLN A 107 2.18 -16.96 -11.37
CA GLN A 107 2.87 -15.84 -12.03
C GLN A 107 2.02 -14.58 -11.78
N ILE A 108 2.25 -13.92 -10.65
CA ILE A 108 1.92 -12.50 -10.56
C ILE A 108 3.04 -11.79 -11.32
N ASN A 109 2.85 -11.62 -12.63
CA ASN A 109 3.81 -10.90 -13.47
C ASN A 109 3.75 -9.40 -13.14
N PHE A 110 4.42 -8.98 -12.08
CA PHE A 110 4.94 -7.62 -12.03
C PHE A 110 6.18 -7.57 -12.90
N ASN A 111 6.07 -6.89 -14.03
CA ASN A 111 7.17 -6.72 -14.98
C ASN A 111 8.19 -5.73 -14.37
N PHE A 112 9.04 -6.24 -13.47
CA PHE A 112 10.17 -5.48 -12.95
C PHE A 112 11.31 -5.56 -13.97
N GLY A 113 11.56 -4.44 -14.67
CA GLY A 113 12.76 -4.30 -15.48
C GLY A 113 14.00 -4.52 -14.62
N ASN A 114 14.96 -5.30 -15.14
CA ASN A 114 16.22 -5.59 -14.45
C ASN A 114 17.01 -4.32 -14.18
N TYR A 115 17.28 -4.00 -12.91
CA TYR A 115 18.36 -3.06 -12.56
C TYR A 115 19.16 -3.56 -11.35
N LYS A 116 20.49 -3.50 -11.51
CA LYS A 116 21.49 -3.95 -10.53
C LYS A 116 21.45 -3.06 -9.29
N LYS A 117 21.43 -3.68 -8.12
CA LYS A 117 21.76 -3.06 -6.84
C LYS A 117 23.23 -2.59 -6.91
N LYS A 118 23.48 -1.29 -6.73
CA LYS A 118 24.84 -0.78 -6.57
C LYS A 118 25.23 -1.07 -5.13
N GLU A 119 26.13 -2.03 -4.92
CA GLU A 119 26.76 -2.25 -3.62
C GLU A 119 27.59 -1.01 -3.26
N MET A 120 27.41 -0.49 -2.05
CA MET A 120 28.29 0.53 -1.47
C MET A 120 29.39 -0.19 -0.71
N ASN A 121 30.63 0.04 -1.14
CA ASN A 121 31.81 -0.05 -0.26
C ASN A 121 31.91 1.22 0.57
#